data_AF-C4RPL6-F1
#
_entry.id   AF-C4RPL6-F1
#
_cell.length_a   1.000
_cell.length_b   1.000
_cell.length_c   1.000
_cell.angle_alpha   90.00
_cell.angle_beta   90.00
_cell.angle_gamma   90.00
#
_symmetry.space_group_name_H-M   'P 1'
#
loop_
_entity.id
_entity.type
_entity.pdbx_description
1 polymer ?
#
loop_
_entity_poly.entity_id
_entity_poly.type
_entity_poly.pdbx_seq_one_letter_code
_entity_poly.pdbx_strand_id
1 'polypeptide(L)' 'MTARQEQHHEHIEALGRPPEGPDTTPEPDFANEHDRTAVDADVITDEGEREPESPHGWSGMQR' A
#
# COMPACT_ATOMS: atom_id res chain seq x y z
N MET A 1 -5.80 34.18 35.13
CA MET A 1 -5.32 32.81 34.84
C MET A 1 -6.42 32.13 34.04
N THR A 2 -6.23 31.90 32.74
CA THR A 2 -7.23 31.28 31.87
C THR A 2 -7.16 29.77 32.05
N ALA A 3 -8.23 29.17 32.56
CA ALA A 3 -8.37 27.72 32.67
C ALA A 3 -8.23 27.13 31.26
N ARG A 4 -7.20 26.30 31.07
CA ARG A 4 -6.98 25.53 29.85
C ARG A 4 -8.18 24.59 29.74
N GLN A 5 -9.09 24.85 28.82
CA GLN A 5 -10.14 23.90 28.47
C GLN A 5 -9.43 22.60 28.08
N GLU A 6 -9.57 21.60 28.94
CA GLU A 6 -9.22 20.23 28.62
C GLU A 6 -10.10 19.87 27.42
N GLN A 7 -9.49 19.91 26.24
CA GLN A 7 -10.12 19.38 25.05
C GLN A 7 -10.19 17.87 25.29
N HIS A 8 -11.34 17.41 25.77
CA HIS A 8 -11.72 16.02 25.67
C HIS A 8 -11.80 15.71 24.17
N HIS A 9 -10.66 15.39 23.57
CA HIS A 9 -10.64 14.75 22.27
C HIS A 9 -11.33 13.41 22.50
N GLU A 10 -12.56 13.28 22.01
CA GLU A 10 -13.19 11.99 21.77
C GLU A 10 -12.12 11.09 21.15
N HIS A 11 -11.83 9.94 21.77
CA HIS A 11 -10.86 9.00 21.23
C HIS A 11 -11.47 8.34 20.00
N ILE A 12 -11.33 9.01 18.85
CA ILE A 12 -11.72 8.47 17.56
C ILE A 12 -10.63 7.46 17.17
N GLU A 13 -11.01 6.19 17.11
CA GLU A 13 -10.12 5.14 16.63
C GLU A 13 -9.59 5.46 15.23
N ALA A 14 -8.32 5.12 15.00
CA ALA A 14 -7.73 5.27 13.68
C ALA A 14 -8.46 4.41 12.64
N LEU A 15 -8.75 5.00 11.49
CA LEU A 15 -9.30 4.26 10.36
C LEU A 15 -8.31 3.16 9.92
N GLY A 16 -8.83 1.96 9.72
CA GLY A 16 -8.02 0.80 9.31
C GLY A 16 -7.24 0.13 10.44
N ARG A 17 -7.44 0.52 11.71
CA ARG A 17 -6.93 -0.26 12.84
C ARG A 17 -7.60 -1.64 12.81
N PRO A 18 -6.83 -2.74 12.67
CA PRO A 18 -7.42 -4.07 12.72
C PRO A 18 -8.05 -4.31 14.09
N PRO A 19 -9.12 -5.12 14.17
CA PRO A 19 -9.73 -5.46 15.44
C PRO A 19 -8.71 -6.10 16.38
N GLU A 20 -8.85 -5.83 17.68
CA GLU A 20 -8.00 -6.46 18.68
C GLU A 20 -8.29 -7.96 18.77
N GLY A 21 -7.24 -8.77 18.75
CA GLY A 21 -7.34 -10.23 18.79
C GLY A 21 -6.35 -10.91 17.85
N PRO A 22 -6.24 -12.24 17.91
CA PRO A 22 -5.45 -12.98 16.94
C PRO A 22 -6.07 -12.80 15.55
N ASP A 23 -5.22 -12.56 14.55
CA ASP A 23 -5.66 -12.64 13.16
C ASP A 23 -6.11 -14.08 12.89
N THR A 24 -7.35 -14.23 12.45
CA THR A 24 -7.96 -15.51 12.08
C THR A 24 -7.98 -15.72 10.57
N THR A 25 -7.52 -14.72 9.82
CA THR A 25 -7.33 -14.82 8.38
C THR A 25 -6.28 -15.89 8.13
N PRO A 26 -6.57 -16.90 7.28
CA PRO A 26 -5.57 -17.88 6.90
C PRO A 26 -4.35 -17.19 6.29
N GLU A 27 -3.16 -17.70 6.60
CA GLU A 27 -1.92 -17.25 5.95
C GLU A 27 -2.10 -17.37 4.43
N PRO A 28 -1.96 -16.26 3.67
CA PRO A 28 -2.07 -16.33 2.23
C PRO A 28 -0.91 -17.15 1.65
N ASP A 29 -1.22 -17.98 0.66
CA ASP A 29 -0.21 -18.76 -0.07
C ASP A 29 0.44 -17.90 -1.16
N PHE A 30 1.16 -16.86 -0.72
CA PHE A 30 1.86 -15.93 -1.62
C PHE A 30 2.88 -16.63 -2.52
N ALA A 31 3.41 -17.78 -2.09
CA ALA A 31 4.39 -18.55 -2.85
C ALA A 31 3.79 -19.12 -4.13
N ASN A 32 2.57 -19.69 -4.07
CA ASN A 32 1.91 -20.28 -5.24
C ASN A 32 1.03 -19.28 -6.02
N GLU A 33 0.64 -18.15 -5.41
CA GLU A 33 -0.17 -17.14 -6.09
C GLU A 33 0.60 -16.46 -7.23
N HIS A 34 1.92 -16.29 -7.09
CA HIS A 34 2.76 -15.69 -8.11
C HIS A 34 2.63 -16.45 -9.44
N ASP A 35 2.74 -17.77 -9.44
CA ASP A 35 2.65 -18.57 -10.68
C ASP A 35 1.26 -18.52 -11.34
N ARG A 36 0.21 -18.22 -10.56
CA ARG A 36 -1.17 -18.13 -11.06
C ARG A 36 -1.52 -16.75 -11.60
N THR A 37 -0.83 -15.72 -11.11
CA THR A 37 -1.16 -14.32 -11.39
C THR A 37 -0.06 -13.59 -12.16
N ALA A 38 1.11 -14.20 -12.31
CA ALA A 38 2.20 -13.67 -13.11
C ALA A 38 1.75 -13.49 -14.56
N VAL A 39 2.10 -12.34 -15.11
CA VAL A 39 1.95 -12.06 -16.54
C VAL A 39 2.98 -12.89 -17.31
N ASP A 40 2.58 -13.41 -18.47
CA ASP A 40 3.45 -14.22 -19.33
C ASP A 40 4.75 -13.48 -19.65
N ALA A 41 5.88 -14.21 -19.67
CA ALA A 41 7.19 -13.67 -19.99
C ALA A 41 7.19 -12.98 -21.37
N ASP A 42 6.49 -13.57 -22.34
CA ASP A 42 6.40 -13.05 -23.71
C ASP A 42 5.64 -11.71 -23.79
N VAL A 43 4.83 -11.40 -22.77
CA VAL A 43 4.12 -10.11 -22.66
C VAL A 43 5.02 -9.03 -22.08
N ILE A 44 5.90 -9.36 -21.13
CA ILE A 44 6.78 -8.36 -20.50
C ILE A 44 8.03 -8.06 -21.34
N THR A 45 8.50 -9.03 -22.13
CA THR A 45 9.72 -8.91 -22.96
C THR A 45 9.48 -8.29 -24.33
N ASP A 46 8.29 -7.78 -24.63
CA ASP A 46 8.05 -7.07 -25.89
C ASP A 46 9.07 -5.92 -26.06
N GLU A 47 9.89 -6.05 -27.10
CA GLU A 47 10.98 -5.13 -27.49
C GLU A 47 10.47 -3.99 -28.41
N GLY A 48 9.15 -3.86 -28.56
CA GLY A 48 8.51 -2.77 -29.33
C GLY A 48 8.68 -1.36 -28.74
N GLU A 49 7.89 -0.42 -29.25
CA GLU A 49 7.85 1.01 -28.86
C GLU A 49 7.32 1.19 -27.42
N ARG A 50 8.13 0.81 -26.42
CA ARG A 50 7.87 1.18 -25.03
C ARG A 50 8.33 2.61 -24.83
N GLU A 51 7.45 3.45 -24.29
CA GLU A 51 7.84 4.80 -23.86
C GLU A 51 9.01 4.70 -22.86
N PRO A 52 10.01 5.59 -22.96
CA PRO A 52 11.12 5.58 -22.02
C PRO A 52 10.60 5.79 -20.59
N GLU A 53 11.06 4.95 -19.67
CA GLU A 53 10.77 5.14 -18.25
C GLU A 53 11.25 6.54 -17.86
N SER A 54 10.31 7.36 -17.36
CA SER A 54 10.68 8.68 -16.86
C SER A 54 11.64 8.49 -15.69
N PRO A 55 12.82 9.13 -15.69
CA PRO A 55 13.73 9.11 -14.55
C PRO A 55 13.12 9.77 -13.30
N HIS A 56 12.00 10.48 -13.47
CA HIS A 56 11.18 10.99 -12.40
C HIS A 56 10.16 9.92 -12.04
N GLY A 57 10.54 9.03 -11.10
CA GLY A 57 9.63 8.07 -10.51
C GLY A 57 8.39 8.73 -9.87
N TRP A 58 7.56 7.93 -9.20
CA TRP A 58 6.26 8.36 -8.64
C TRP A 58 6.34 9.42 -7.53
N SER A 59 7.54 9.80 -7.08
CA SER A 59 7.70 11.03 -6.30
C SER A 59 7.92 12.19 -7.26
N GLY A 60 6.86 12.93 -7.54
CA GLY A 60 6.91 14.24 -8.21
C GLY A 60 7.62 15.33 -7.38
N MET A 61 8.79 15.02 -6.82
CA MET A 61 9.61 15.96 -6.05
C MET A 61 10.80 16.37 -6.89
N GLN A 62 10.63 17.47 -7.62
CA GLN A 62 11.75 18.34 -7.96
C GLN A 62 11.65 19.60 -7.09
N ARG A 63 12.78 19.97 -6.48
CA ARG A 63 12.98 21.28 -5.84
C ARG A 63 13.38 22.31 -6.87
#